data_AF-A0A2S2NKB8-F1
#
_entry.id   AF-A0A2S2NKB8-F1
#
_cell.length_a   1.000
_cell.length_b   1.000
_cell.length_c   1.000
_cell.angle_alpha   90.00
_cell.angle_beta   90.00
_cell.angle_gamma   90.00
#
_symmetry.space_group_name_H-M   'P 1'
#
loop_
_entity.id
_entity.type
_entity.pdbx_description
1 polymer ?
#
loop_
_entity_poly.entity_id
_entity_poly.type
_entity_poly.pdbx_seq_one_letter_code
_entity_poly.pdbx_strand_id
1 'polypeptide(L)'
;MGRARAWLRVALMQKKLADYLKILVDYRDEELVDYFEPDALMMSDEAIVIVGLMVGLNVIDCNLCIKEEDLDSQQGVIDFSLYLRSSHHPNHHIQGTVSCPDSPLGLESENMNVV
;
A
#
# COMPACT_ATOMS: atom_id res chain seq x y z
N MET A 1 12.95 -6.57 -8.80
CA MET A 1 12.93 -6.21 -7.35
C MET A 1 11.57 -6.52 -6.72
N GLY A 2 10.50 -6.57 -7.52
CA GLY A 2 9.12 -6.79 -7.06
C GLY A 2 8.90 -8.08 -6.30
N ARG A 3 9.64 -9.16 -6.58
CA ARG A 3 9.52 -10.44 -5.84
C ARG A 3 9.85 -10.31 -4.35
N ALA A 4 10.96 -9.62 -4.02
CA ALA A 4 11.35 -9.38 -2.62
C ALA A 4 10.32 -8.49 -1.91
N ARG A 5 9.80 -7.47 -2.61
CA ARG A 5 8.74 -6.60 -2.09
C ARG A 5 7.42 -7.34 -1.89
N ALA A 6 7.07 -8.28 -2.77
CA ALA A 6 5.90 -9.15 -2.63
C ALA A 6 6.05 -10.04 -1.40
N TRP A 7 7.20 -10.71 -1.30
CA TRP A 7 7.53 -11.60 -0.20
C TRP A 7 7.47 -10.87 1.15
N LEU A 8 7.99 -9.64 1.22
CA LEU A 8 7.93 -8.82 2.42
C LEU A 8 6.48 -8.50 2.84
N ARG A 9 5.61 -8.10 1.90
CA ARG A 9 4.18 -7.85 2.20
C ARG A 9 3.48 -9.11 2.71
N VAL A 10 3.74 -10.26 2.07
CA VAL A 10 3.18 -11.54 2.48
C VAL A 10 3.69 -11.96 3.87
N ALA A 11 4.99 -11.82 4.15
CA ALA A 11 5.58 -12.14 5.43
C ALA A 11 5.04 -11.26 6.57
N LEU A 12 4.76 -9.97 6.29
CA LEU A 12 4.09 -9.06 7.22
C LEU A 12 2.64 -9.47 7.49
N MET A 13 1.86 -9.76 6.45
CA MET A 13 0.47 -10.24 6.59
C MET A 13 0.40 -11.55 7.39
N GLN A 14 1.38 -12.44 7.22
CA GLN A 14 1.49 -13.70 7.95
C GLN A 14 2.02 -13.54 9.38
N LYS A 15 2.50 -12.35 9.77
CA LYS A 15 3.11 -12.07 11.07
C LYS A 15 4.34 -12.94 11.38
N LYS A 16 5.08 -13.29 10.33
CA LYS A 16 6.27 -14.19 10.39
C LYS A 16 7.55 -13.54 9.93
N LEU A 17 7.51 -12.25 9.57
CA LEU A 17 8.68 -11.54 9.07
C LEU A 17 9.86 -11.60 10.06
N ALA A 18 9.58 -11.41 11.35
CA ALA A 18 10.59 -11.48 12.39
C ALA A 18 11.21 -12.88 12.50
N ASP A 19 10.40 -13.94 12.39
CA ASP A 19 10.87 -15.32 12.46
C ASP A 19 11.79 -15.65 11.28
N TYR A 20 11.44 -15.20 10.07
CA TYR A 20 12.27 -15.42 8.89
C TYR A 20 13.61 -14.69 8.99
N LEU A 21 13.62 -13.44 9.47
CA LEU A 21 14.86 -12.68 9.64
C LEU A 21 15.68 -13.19 10.82
N LYS A 22 15.05 -13.73 11.85
CA LYS A 22 15.75 -14.41 12.94
C LYS A 22 16.56 -15.60 12.43
N ILE A 23 15.95 -16.46 11.62
CA ILE A 23 16.66 -17.59 10.98
C ILE A 23 17.84 -17.05 10.17
N LEU A 24 17.63 -16.01 9.37
CA LEU A 24 18.67 -15.43 8.54
C LEU A 24 19.86 -14.90 9.36
N VAL A 25 19.60 -14.26 10.50
CA VAL A 25 20.63 -13.74 11.41
C VAL A 25 21.30 -14.86 12.19
N ASP A 26 20.56 -15.89 12.62
CA ASP A 26 21.11 -17.03 13.36
C ASP A 26 22.09 -17.86 12.50
N TYR A 27 21.91 -17.91 11.17
CA TYR A 27 22.81 -18.59 10.22
C TYR A 27 23.71 -17.63 9.42
N ARG A 28 23.90 -16.40 9.89
CA ARG A 28 24.62 -15.36 9.12
C ARG A 28 26.07 -15.73 8.78
N ASP A 29 26.73 -16.50 9.66
CA ASP A 29 28.13 -16.91 9.51
C ASP A 29 28.32 -18.02 8.45
N GLU A 30 27.24 -18.70 8.06
CA GLU A 30 27.26 -19.78 7.06
C GLU A 30 26.64 -19.34 5.74
N GLU A 31 25.51 -18.62 5.78
CA GLU A 31 24.71 -18.30 4.59
C GLU A 31 24.89 -16.86 4.08
N LEU A 32 25.16 -15.89 4.97
CA LEU A 32 25.23 -14.46 4.58
C LEU A 32 26.64 -13.97 4.28
N VAL A 33 27.66 -14.71 4.72
CA VAL A 33 29.07 -14.35 4.53
C VAL A 33 29.48 -14.20 3.07
N ASP A 34 28.82 -14.93 2.16
CA ASP A 34 29.07 -14.84 0.71
C ASP A 34 28.35 -13.66 0.04
N TYR A 35 27.37 -13.05 0.71
CA TYR A 35 26.53 -11.98 0.15
C TYR A 35 26.78 -10.61 0.81
N PHE A 36 27.34 -10.59 2.01
CA PHE A 36 27.55 -9.39 2.81
C PHE A 36 29.00 -9.25 3.27
N GLU A 37 29.49 -8.02 3.28
CA GLU A 37 30.79 -7.69 3.87
C GLU A 37 30.78 -7.91 5.39
N PRO A 38 31.95 -8.17 6.03
CA PRO A 38 32.03 -8.39 7.48
C PRO A 38 31.51 -7.20 8.31
N ASP A 39 31.66 -5.98 7.80
CA ASP A 39 31.19 -4.75 8.45
C ASP A 39 29.74 -4.40 8.10
N ALA A 40 29.02 -5.28 7.39
CA ALA A 40 27.63 -5.06 7.05
C ALA A 40 26.73 -5.19 8.29
N LEU A 41 25.65 -4.41 8.30
CA LEU A 41 24.65 -4.41 9.38
C LEU A 41 24.12 -5.82 9.70
N MET A 42 23.91 -6.66 8.67
CA MET A 42 23.40 -8.03 8.84
C MET A 42 24.39 -8.97 9.54
N MET A 43 25.70 -8.69 9.47
CA MET A 43 26.76 -9.45 10.14
C MET A 43 27.02 -8.94 11.57
N SER A 44 26.60 -7.70 11.88
CA SER A 44 26.74 -7.08 13.21
C SER A 44 25.70 -7.58 14.21
N ASP A 45 26.02 -7.51 15.50
CA ASP A 45 25.10 -7.81 16.60
C ASP A 45 23.89 -6.85 16.64
N GLU A 46 24.00 -5.69 15.98
CA GLU A 46 22.88 -4.76 15.77
C GLU A 46 21.72 -5.41 15.00
N ALA A 47 21.98 -6.40 14.14
CA ALA A 47 20.94 -7.14 13.43
C ALA A 47 19.98 -7.85 14.39
N ILE A 48 20.48 -8.36 15.52
CA ILE A 48 19.66 -9.05 16.52
C ILE A 48 18.66 -8.07 17.15
N VAL A 49 19.08 -6.83 17.40
CA VAL A 49 18.21 -5.77 17.91
C VAL A 49 17.12 -5.44 16.91
N ILE A 50 17.48 -5.30 15.62
CA ILE A 50 16.52 -5.04 14.55
C ILE A 50 15.49 -6.18 14.45
N VAL A 51 15.93 -7.44 14.46
CA VAL A 51 15.01 -8.60 14.49
C VAL A 51 14.08 -8.54 15.70
N GLY A 52 14.59 -8.19 16.88
CA GLY A 52 13.78 -7.99 18.09
C GLY A 52 12.72 -6.89 17.94
N LEU A 53 13.05 -5.79 17.27
CA LEU A 53 12.08 -4.73 16.95
C LEU A 53 11.02 -5.22 15.95
N MET A 54 11.40 -6.08 15.01
CA MET A 54 10.47 -6.65 14.04
C MET A 54 9.45 -7.61 14.67
N VAL A 55 9.76 -8.24 15.80
CA VAL A 55 8.76 -8.98 16.60
C VAL A 55 7.62 -8.06 17.03
N GLY A 56 7.92 -6.79 17.34
CA GLY A 56 6.91 -5.78 17.69
C GLY A 56 5.93 -5.48 16.54
N LEU A 57 6.37 -5.63 15.28
CA LEU A 57 5.51 -5.42 14.11
C LEU A 57 4.42 -6.48 13.98
N ASN A 58 4.53 -7.63 14.66
CA ASN A 58 3.51 -8.70 14.61
C ASN A 58 2.14 -8.27 15.16
N VAL A 59 2.11 -7.22 15.99
CA VAL A 59 0.86 -6.67 16.56
C VAL A 59 0.09 -5.86 15.51
N ILE A 60 0.76 -5.36 14.46
CA ILE A 60 0.14 -4.56 13.42
C ILE A 60 -0.60 -5.47 12.44
N ASP A 61 -1.87 -5.14 12.17
CA ASP A 61 -2.65 -5.79 11.12
C ASP A 61 -2.49 -5.01 9.81
N CYS A 62 -1.57 -5.46 8.97
CA CYS A 62 -1.32 -4.86 7.67
C CYS A 62 -2.18 -5.52 6.60
N ASN A 63 -3.25 -4.87 6.13
CA ASN A 63 -3.97 -5.32 4.94
C ASN A 63 -3.32 -4.75 3.66
N LEU A 64 -2.11 -5.21 3.36
CA LEU A 64 -1.37 -4.83 2.16
C LEU A 64 -1.97 -5.56 0.96
N CYS A 65 -2.89 -4.91 0.25
CA CYS A 65 -3.52 -5.48 -0.94
C CYS A 65 -2.47 -5.77 -2.02
N ILE A 66 -2.33 -7.03 -2.42
CA ILE A 66 -1.44 -7.48 -3.52
C ILE A 66 -2.16 -7.44 -4.88
N LYS A 67 -3.47 -7.16 -4.87
CA LYS A 67 -4.29 -7.26 -6.07
C LYS A 67 -3.96 -6.10 -7.02
N GLU A 68 -3.33 -6.45 -8.15
CA GLU A 68 -3.08 -5.57 -9.31
C GLU A 68 -1.98 -4.48 -9.12
N GLU A 69 -1.15 -4.55 -8.07
CA GLU A 69 0.01 -3.65 -7.97
C GLU A 69 1.19 -4.19 -8.79
N ASP A 70 1.67 -3.42 -9.77
CA ASP A 70 2.93 -3.72 -10.45
C ASP A 70 4.08 -3.44 -9.47
N LEU A 71 4.54 -4.49 -8.78
CA LEU A 71 5.46 -4.40 -7.64
C LEU A 71 6.89 -3.93 -8.01
N ASP A 72 7.21 -3.92 -9.30
CA ASP A 72 8.43 -3.29 -9.83
C ASP A 72 8.28 -1.76 -10.00
N SER A 73 7.05 -1.21 -10.01
CA SER A 73 6.79 0.23 -10.02
C SER A 73 6.90 0.87 -8.62
N GLN A 74 7.03 2.20 -8.57
CA GLN A 74 7.14 2.96 -7.31
C GLN A 74 5.79 2.92 -6.57
N GLN A 75 5.80 2.64 -5.25
CA GLN A 75 4.59 2.62 -4.41
C GLN A 75 3.79 3.92 -4.67
N GLY A 76 2.54 3.78 -5.13
CA GLY A 76 1.74 4.90 -5.66
C GLY A 76 1.65 6.08 -4.70
N VAL A 77 1.70 7.30 -5.24
CA VAL A 77 1.49 8.53 -4.47
C VAL A 77 0.04 8.55 -3.96
N ILE A 78 -0.14 8.68 -2.64
CA ILE A 78 -1.48 8.84 -2.06
C ILE A 78 -1.96 10.25 -2.35
N ASP A 79 -2.96 10.39 -3.22
CA ASP A 79 -3.61 11.67 -3.48
C ASP A 79 -4.66 11.96 -2.40
N PHE A 80 -4.31 12.81 -1.43
CA PHE A 80 -5.22 13.27 -0.39
C PHE A 80 -6.18 14.36 -0.87
N SER A 81 -6.09 14.84 -2.12
CA SER A 81 -6.98 15.88 -2.65
C SER A 81 -8.47 15.50 -2.55
N LEU A 82 -8.79 14.20 -2.67
CA LEU A 82 -10.14 13.67 -2.49
C LEU A 82 -10.66 13.78 -1.05
N TYR A 83 -9.77 13.78 -0.06
CA TYR A 83 -10.10 13.91 1.36
C TYR A 83 -9.98 15.35 1.87
N LEU A 84 -9.18 16.17 1.21
CA LEU A 84 -9.11 17.61 1.40
C LEU A 84 -10.31 18.26 0.70
N ARG A 85 -11.51 18.03 1.24
CA ARG A 85 -12.68 18.81 0.84
C ARG A 85 -12.41 20.26 1.19
N SER A 86 -12.04 21.06 0.18
CA SER A 86 -11.86 22.49 0.35
C SER A 86 -13.17 23.06 0.90
N SER A 87 -13.12 23.59 2.11
CA SER A 87 -14.22 24.32 2.75
C SER A 87 -14.46 25.68 2.10
N HIS A 88 -13.93 25.91 0.90
CA HIS A 88 -14.25 27.10 0.14
C HIS A 88 -15.65 26.98 -0.45
N HIS A 89 -16.61 27.48 0.32
CA HIS A 89 -17.92 27.89 -0.17
C HIS A 89 -17.72 28.77 -1.41
N PRO A 90 -18.06 28.34 -2.64
CA PRO A 90 -18.02 29.22 -3.79
C PRO A 90 -19.33 29.98 -3.81
N ASN A 91 -19.34 31.11 -3.12
CA ASN A 91 -20.35 32.13 -3.37
C ASN A 91 -20.05 32.75 -4.74
N HIS A 92 -20.88 32.40 -5.72
CA HIS A 92 -21.34 33.23 -6.83
C HIS A 92 -20.34 33.70 -7.93
N HIS A 93 -20.48 33.07 -9.11
CA HIS A 93 -20.68 33.71 -10.44
C HIS A 93 -19.45 34.09 -11.31
N ILE A 94 -19.27 33.36 -12.43
CA ILE A 94 -19.29 33.79 -13.86
C ILE A 94 -18.38 32.94 -14.77
N GLN A 95 -19.04 32.30 -15.74
CA GLN A 95 -18.67 31.93 -17.12
C GLN A 95 -17.62 30.83 -17.43
N GLY A 96 -18.16 29.67 -17.84
CA GLY A 96 -17.88 29.08 -19.16
C GLY A 96 -16.78 28.01 -19.23
N THR A 97 -17.16 26.72 -19.23
CA THR A 97 -17.31 25.86 -20.43
C THR A 97 -17.41 24.38 -20.02
N VAL A 98 -18.48 23.69 -20.48
CA VAL A 98 -18.57 22.26 -20.90
C VAL A 98 -18.17 21.19 -19.85
N SER A 99 -18.94 20.19 -19.42
CA SER A 99 -20.31 19.69 -19.64
C SER A 99 -20.52 18.51 -18.67
N CYS A 100 -21.59 18.49 -17.88
CA CYS A 100 -22.05 17.32 -17.11
C CYS A 100 -23.35 16.80 -17.76
N PRO A 101 -23.55 15.48 -17.94
CA PRO A 101 -24.87 14.95 -18.18
C PRO A 101 -25.48 14.58 -16.83
N ASP A 102 -26.33 15.44 -16.28
CA ASP A 102 -27.25 15.05 -15.20
C ASP A 102 -28.68 15.24 -15.73
N SER A 103 -29.32 14.11 -16.00
CA SER A 103 -30.77 14.03 -16.24
C SER A 103 -31.53 14.27 -14.93
N PRO A 104 -32.54 15.15 -14.89
CA PRO A 104 -33.38 15.29 -13.71
C PRO A 104 -34.51 14.25 -13.71
N LEU A 105 -34.76 13.67 -12.54
CA LEU A 105 -36.01 12.99 -12.21
C LEU A 105 -37.17 13.99 -12.31
N GLY A 106 -38.19 13.68 -13.10
CA GLY A 106 -39.38 14.51 -13.26
C GLY A 106 -40.46 13.80 -14.05
N LEU A 107 -41.43 13.28 -13.32
CA LEU A 107 -42.71 12.69 -13.66
C LEU A 107 -43.43 13.38 -14.86
N GLU A 108 -43.79 12.62 -15.91
CA GLU A 108 -44.99 12.89 -16.70
C GLU A 108 -45.53 11.58 -17.29
N SER A 109 -46.80 11.33 -17.01
CA SER A 109 -47.59 10.17 -17.38
C SER A 109 -48.34 10.43 -18.69
N GLU A 110 -48.00 9.75 -19.78
CA GLU A 110 -48.89 9.65 -20.95
C GLU A 110 -48.82 8.26 -21.61
N ASN A 111 -49.87 7.48 -21.35
CA ASN A 111 -50.64 6.61 -22.25
C ASN A 111 -50.05 6.09 -23.59
N MET A 112 -50.06 4.75 -23.72
CA MET A 112 -50.80 3.98 -24.74
C MET A 112 -50.29 3.91 -26.20
N ASN A 113 -49.68 2.79 -26.59
CA ASN A 113 -50.12 1.84 -27.67
C ASN A 113 -49.05 0.74 -27.86
N VAL A 114 -49.35 -0.54 -27.68
CA VAL A 114 -49.73 -1.51 -28.74
C VAL A 114 -48.81 -1.48 -29.96
N VAL A 115 -47.86 -2.44 -30.03
CA VAL A 115 -47.79 -3.52 -31.05
C VAL A 115 -47.15 -4.73 -30.39
#